data_AF-A0A812NU93-F1
#
_entry.id   AF-A0A812NU93-F1
#
_cell.length_a   1.000
_cell.length_b   1.000
_cell.length_c   1.000
_cell.angle_alpha   90.00
_cell.angle_beta   90.00
_cell.angle_gamma   90.00
#
_symmetry.space_group_name_H-M   'P 1'
#
loop_
_entity.id
_entity.type
_entity.pdbx_description
1 polymer ?
#
loop_
_entity_poly.entity_id
_entity_poly.type
_entity_poly.pdbx_seq_one_letter_code
_entity_poly.pdbx_strand_id
1 'polypeptide(L)'
;MRDASSVGKAWTAQRSPRSRDFGPAARTWAHSVASILPGFYSSMAEPLDLYRCVEAATGMRCPGGMPATCTGLLNNTACTDCPSGRHWDRSEGQCEECTPWQQLGWILAVAVFLAGLVMVYYMMTAQKTAKASVLFTTTCAFGMTISSLQAVGIIGTMTVRVPEGLKDIYAFLQVFLLDFDNFAFTCVAGGSAPARYIVSVLVFPGAVCWLVSCHYTSKLLPKRLRWEGSKTKSTIGDHAVMLVCGLLLLLVGVMGFLAVCTYAVIVVPRWSRNGLHANVKAFRFLLFRFRLDSRWFGVLLLLRGPLMSLPIALATDYPPVQ
;
A
#
# COMPACT_ATOMS: atom_id res chain seq x y z
N MET A 1 2.16 -16.11 -7.90
CA MET A 1 3.00 -17.27 -7.55
C MET A 1 2.32 -18.50 -8.11
N ARG A 2 2.86 -19.11 -9.18
CA ARG A 2 2.64 -20.55 -9.43
C ARG A 2 3.63 -21.30 -8.54
N ASP A 3 3.19 -21.63 -7.35
CA ASP A 3 3.94 -22.56 -6.52
C ASP A 3 3.44 -23.96 -6.91
N ALA A 4 4.16 -24.64 -7.82
CA ALA A 4 3.80 -25.98 -8.29
C ALA A 4 3.73 -27.00 -7.15
N SER A 5 4.33 -26.70 -5.99
CA SER A 5 4.20 -27.50 -4.76
C SER A 5 2.96 -27.17 -3.92
N SER A 6 2.33 -26.01 -4.15
CA SER A 6 1.04 -25.63 -3.55
C SER A 6 -0.16 -25.85 -4.48
N VAL A 7 0.03 -25.98 -5.80
CA VAL A 7 -1.06 -26.31 -6.75
C VAL A 7 -1.73 -27.61 -6.35
N GLY A 8 -0.95 -28.65 -6.00
CA GLY A 8 -1.52 -29.91 -5.46
C GLY A 8 -2.23 -29.76 -4.11
N LYS A 9 -2.02 -28.65 -3.39
CA LYS A 9 -2.66 -28.33 -2.09
C LYS A 9 -3.75 -27.26 -2.19
N ALA A 10 -4.04 -26.73 -3.39
CA ALA A 10 -5.03 -25.67 -3.62
C ALA A 10 -6.32 -26.18 -4.29
N TRP A 11 -6.31 -27.44 -4.71
CA TRP A 11 -7.45 -28.14 -5.27
C TRP A 11 -7.89 -29.28 -4.36
N THR A 12 -9.19 -29.36 -4.10
CA THR A 12 -9.80 -30.54 -3.49
C THR A 12 -10.64 -31.26 -4.51
N ALA A 13 -10.48 -32.59 -4.59
CA ALA A 13 -11.35 -33.43 -5.39
C ALA A 13 -12.68 -33.61 -4.62
N GLN A 14 -13.71 -32.88 -5.03
CA GLN A 14 -15.05 -33.05 -4.45
C GLN A 14 -15.84 -34.04 -5.30
N ARG A 15 -16.39 -35.09 -4.69
CA ARG A 15 -17.29 -36.02 -5.39
C ARG A 15 -18.60 -35.30 -5.66
N SER A 16 -19.00 -35.25 -6.92
CA SER A 16 -20.29 -34.69 -7.35
C SER A 16 -21.46 -35.34 -6.59
N PRO A 17 -22.50 -34.59 -6.17
CA PRO A 17 -23.69 -35.16 -5.57
C PRO A 17 -24.28 -36.20 -6.53
N ARG A 18 -24.37 -37.45 -6.06
CA ARG A 18 -24.88 -38.60 -6.77
C ARG A 18 -26.31 -38.29 -7.26
N SER A 19 -26.47 -37.95 -8.55
CA SER A 19 -27.77 -37.99 -9.22
C SER A 19 -28.27 -39.42 -9.16
N ARG A 20 -29.20 -39.68 -8.23
CA ARG A 20 -29.98 -40.92 -8.21
C ARG A 20 -30.91 -40.80 -9.42
N ASP A 21 -30.57 -41.48 -10.52
CA ASP A 21 -31.49 -41.97 -11.58
C ASP A 21 -30.73 -42.29 -12.88
N PHE A 22 -29.62 -43.02 -12.79
CA PHE A 22 -29.03 -43.68 -13.95
C PHE A 22 -28.87 -45.18 -13.67
N GLY A 23 -29.48 -45.99 -14.54
CA GLY A 23 -29.60 -47.43 -14.41
C GLY A 23 -28.27 -48.21 -14.39
N PRO A 24 -28.33 -49.53 -14.12
CA PRO A 24 -27.19 -50.36 -13.70
C PRO A 24 -26.10 -50.63 -14.76
N ALA A 25 -26.12 -49.98 -15.92
CA ALA A 25 -25.16 -50.20 -17.00
C ALA A 25 -24.09 -49.08 -17.17
N ALA A 26 -24.22 -47.94 -16.48
CA ALA A 26 -23.23 -46.86 -16.56
C ALA A 26 -22.27 -46.93 -15.37
N ARG A 27 -21.20 -47.71 -15.48
CA ARG A 27 -20.05 -47.68 -14.56
C ARG A 27 -19.25 -46.38 -14.74
N THR A 28 -19.87 -45.30 -14.29
CA THR A 28 -19.32 -44.14 -13.57
C THR A 28 -17.85 -43.78 -13.81
N TRP A 29 -17.56 -43.02 -14.86
CA TRP A 29 -16.56 -41.96 -14.75
C TRP A 29 -17.16 -40.88 -13.84
N ALA A 30 -16.94 -41.00 -12.54
CA ALA A 30 -17.21 -39.89 -11.64
C ALA A 30 -16.25 -38.77 -12.03
N HIS A 31 -16.71 -37.82 -12.85
CA HIS A 31 -15.97 -36.60 -13.14
C HIS A 31 -15.85 -35.82 -11.83
N SER A 32 -14.75 -36.04 -11.11
CA SER A 32 -14.34 -35.21 -9.99
C SER A 32 -13.98 -33.84 -10.56
N VAL A 33 -14.91 -32.90 -10.45
CA VAL A 33 -14.65 -31.49 -10.77
C VAL A 33 -13.73 -30.95 -9.69
N ALA A 34 -12.58 -30.41 -10.09
CA ALA A 34 -11.64 -29.80 -9.17
C ALA A 34 -12.29 -28.54 -8.58
N SER A 35 -12.38 -28.45 -7.25
CA SER A 35 -12.87 -27.25 -6.55
C SER A 35 -11.72 -26.47 -5.94
N ILE A 36 -11.83 -25.15 -5.96
CA ILE A 36 -10.84 -24.23 -5.41
C ILE A 36 -10.95 -24.25 -3.89
N LEU A 37 -9.83 -24.35 -3.18
CA LEU A 37 -9.82 -24.30 -1.72
C LEU A 37 -10.13 -22.88 -1.18
N PRO A 38 -10.72 -22.77 0.03
CA PRO A 38 -10.90 -21.50 0.69
C PRO A 38 -9.60 -20.69 0.80
N GLY A 39 -9.69 -19.37 0.64
CA GLY A 39 -8.55 -18.45 0.61
C GLY A 39 -7.88 -18.31 -0.76
N PHE A 40 -8.37 -19.03 -1.77
CA PHE A 40 -7.94 -18.91 -3.16
C PHE A 40 -9.10 -18.51 -4.08
N TYR A 41 -8.74 -17.87 -5.19
CA TYR A 41 -9.66 -17.39 -6.23
C TYR A 41 -9.08 -17.74 -7.60
N SER A 42 -9.94 -18.05 -8.56
CA SER A 42 -9.58 -18.21 -9.97
C SER A 42 -10.66 -17.55 -10.83
N SER A 43 -10.30 -17.01 -11.97
CA SER A 43 -11.30 -16.45 -12.91
C SER A 43 -11.96 -17.58 -13.73
N MET A 44 -13.12 -17.30 -14.32
CA MET A 44 -13.78 -18.23 -15.25
C MET A 44 -13.05 -18.33 -16.60
N ALA A 45 -12.35 -17.26 -17.02
CA ALA A 45 -11.57 -17.24 -18.24
C ALA A 45 -10.29 -18.09 -18.13
N GLU A 46 -9.68 -18.11 -16.94
CA GLU A 46 -8.41 -18.79 -16.66
C GLU A 46 -8.53 -19.62 -15.37
N PRO A 47 -9.22 -20.77 -15.40
CA PRO A 47 -9.50 -21.59 -14.20
C PRO A 47 -8.24 -22.25 -13.59
N LEU A 48 -7.10 -22.21 -14.28
CA LEU A 48 -5.83 -22.76 -13.80
C LEU A 48 -4.95 -21.71 -13.11
N ASP A 49 -5.25 -20.41 -13.26
CA ASP A 49 -4.50 -19.34 -12.62
C ASP A 49 -5.12 -18.99 -11.27
N LEU A 50 -4.49 -19.52 -10.22
CA LEU A 50 -4.90 -19.34 -8.84
C LEU A 50 -4.27 -18.09 -8.22
N TYR A 51 -5.14 -17.24 -7.68
CA TYR A 51 -4.79 -16.08 -6.88
C TYR A 51 -5.04 -16.38 -5.42
N ARG A 52 -4.08 -15.99 -4.57
CA ARG A 52 -4.24 -16.07 -3.11
C ARG A 52 -4.88 -14.78 -2.62
N CYS A 53 -5.99 -14.89 -1.91
CA CYS A 53 -6.70 -13.72 -1.43
C CYS A 53 -6.03 -13.09 -0.21
N VAL A 54 -6.28 -11.79 0.00
CA VAL A 54 -5.93 -11.11 1.24
C VAL A 54 -6.67 -11.83 2.37
N GLU A 55 -5.96 -12.13 3.45
CA GLU A 55 -6.50 -12.93 4.57
C GLU A 55 -6.91 -14.35 4.19
N ALA A 56 -6.20 -14.98 3.25
CA ALA A 56 -6.44 -16.38 2.84
C ALA A 56 -6.56 -17.39 4.01
N ALA A 57 -5.98 -17.09 5.18
CA ALA A 57 -6.06 -17.96 6.35
C ALA A 57 -7.44 -17.98 7.02
N THR A 58 -8.28 -16.96 6.83
CA THR A 58 -9.67 -16.92 7.33
C THR A 58 -10.69 -17.31 6.26
N GLY A 59 -10.33 -17.25 4.97
CA GLY A 59 -11.24 -17.57 3.87
C GLY A 59 -12.39 -16.56 3.70
N MET A 60 -12.36 -15.44 4.42
CA MET A 60 -13.52 -14.53 4.55
C MET A 60 -13.90 -13.87 3.22
N ARG A 61 -12.90 -13.43 2.44
CA ARG A 61 -13.12 -12.83 1.11
C ARG A 61 -13.34 -13.87 0.01
N CYS A 62 -12.70 -15.03 0.15
CA CYS A 62 -12.65 -16.07 -0.87
C CYS A 62 -13.06 -17.41 -0.25
N PRO A 63 -14.34 -17.81 -0.41
CA PRO A 63 -14.87 -19.03 0.20
C PRO A 63 -14.36 -20.30 -0.50
N GLY A 64 -13.71 -20.16 -1.66
CA GLY A 64 -13.35 -21.27 -2.54
C GLY A 64 -14.56 -21.73 -3.37
N GLY A 65 -14.52 -22.95 -3.88
CA GLY A 65 -15.57 -23.55 -4.70
C GLY A 65 -15.37 -23.33 -6.20
N MET A 66 -16.41 -22.84 -6.88
CA MET A 66 -16.37 -22.60 -8.32
C MET A 66 -15.54 -21.34 -8.65
N PRO A 67 -14.89 -21.27 -9.82
CA PRO A 67 -14.20 -20.07 -10.27
C PRO A 67 -15.14 -18.85 -10.30
N ALA A 68 -14.58 -17.66 -10.11
CA ALA A 68 -15.28 -16.38 -10.00
C ALA A 68 -16.27 -16.25 -8.82
N THR A 69 -16.14 -17.08 -7.78
CA THR A 69 -16.95 -16.96 -6.55
C THR A 69 -16.26 -16.07 -5.51
N CYS A 70 -16.95 -15.04 -5.04
CA CYS A 70 -16.49 -14.12 -3.99
C CYS A 70 -17.58 -13.95 -2.90
N THR A 71 -17.17 -13.69 -1.66
CA THR A 71 -18.10 -13.40 -0.55
C THR A 71 -18.48 -11.92 -0.52
N GLY A 72 -19.66 -11.58 0.02
CA GLY A 72 -19.93 -10.21 0.48
C GLY A 72 -19.99 -9.15 -0.61
N LEU A 73 -20.53 -9.50 -1.80
CA LEU A 73 -20.62 -8.63 -2.98
C LEU A 73 -19.27 -8.14 -3.55
N LEU A 74 -18.17 -8.78 -3.16
CA LEU A 74 -16.86 -8.49 -3.72
C LEU A 74 -16.78 -8.85 -5.20
N ASN A 75 -15.98 -8.07 -5.91
CA ASN A 75 -15.75 -8.14 -7.34
C ASN A 75 -14.23 -8.21 -7.62
N ASN A 76 -13.91 -8.46 -8.88
CA ASN A 76 -12.60 -8.41 -9.51
C ASN A 76 -11.66 -9.52 -9.03
N THR A 77 -10.47 -9.53 -9.62
CA THR A 77 -9.45 -10.52 -9.34
C THR A 77 -9.12 -10.55 -7.85
N ALA A 78 -9.16 -11.75 -7.28
CA ALA A 78 -8.91 -12.03 -5.87
C ALA A 78 -9.89 -11.38 -4.87
N CYS A 79 -11.10 -11.02 -5.32
CA CYS A 79 -12.19 -10.49 -4.48
C CYS A 79 -11.71 -9.29 -3.64
N THR A 80 -11.14 -8.28 -4.30
CA THR A 80 -10.49 -7.16 -3.64
C THR A 80 -11.33 -5.89 -3.62
N ASP A 81 -12.28 -5.76 -4.55
CA ASP A 81 -13.00 -4.52 -4.78
C ASP A 81 -14.48 -4.65 -4.42
N CYS A 82 -15.01 -3.62 -3.76
CA CYS A 82 -16.45 -3.44 -3.60
C CYS A 82 -17.02 -2.70 -4.82
N PRO A 83 -18.31 -2.92 -5.14
CA PRO A 83 -19.00 -2.17 -6.19
C PRO A 83 -19.08 -0.66 -5.83
N SER A 84 -19.32 0.17 -6.84
CA SER A 84 -19.39 1.63 -6.69
C SER A 84 -20.37 2.05 -5.58
N GLY A 85 -19.94 3.00 -4.74
CA GLY A 85 -20.75 3.51 -3.62
C GLY A 85 -20.74 2.61 -2.37
N ARG A 86 -19.91 1.56 -2.34
CA ARG A 86 -19.75 0.68 -1.18
C ARG A 86 -18.31 0.61 -0.67
N HIS A 87 -18.14 0.30 0.61
CA HIS A 87 -16.83 0.03 1.23
C HIS A 87 -16.84 -1.35 1.91
N TRP A 88 -15.66 -1.93 2.10
CA TRP A 88 -15.53 -3.23 2.77
C TRP A 88 -15.56 -3.03 4.27
N ASP A 89 -16.51 -3.67 4.98
CA ASP A 89 -16.42 -3.82 6.43
C ASP A 89 -15.78 -5.17 6.78
N ARG A 90 -14.69 -5.11 7.54
CA ARG A 90 -13.96 -6.28 8.01
C ARG A 90 -14.66 -6.99 9.16
N SER A 91 -15.52 -6.29 9.89
CA SER A 91 -16.25 -6.87 11.02
C SER A 91 -17.39 -7.78 10.55
N GLU A 92 -18.20 -7.30 9.60
CA GLU A 92 -19.31 -8.06 9.02
C GLU A 92 -18.89 -8.96 7.84
N GLY A 93 -17.76 -8.66 7.18
CA GLY A 93 -17.27 -9.45 6.04
C GLY A 93 -18.08 -9.24 4.75
N GLN A 94 -18.67 -8.06 4.59
CA GLN A 94 -19.46 -7.69 3.42
C GLN A 94 -19.21 -6.23 3.00
N CYS A 95 -19.53 -5.92 1.74
CA CYS A 95 -19.50 -4.56 1.24
C CYS A 95 -20.76 -3.80 1.69
N GLU A 96 -20.58 -2.77 2.52
CA GLU A 96 -21.64 -1.89 3.02
C GLU A 96 -21.75 -0.60 2.20
N GLU A 97 -22.91 0.05 2.25
CA GLU A 97 -23.16 1.31 1.56
C GLU A 97 -22.48 2.49 2.27
N CYS A 98 -21.86 3.36 1.49
CA CYS A 98 -21.20 4.54 2.00
C CYS A 98 -22.21 5.49 2.66
N THR A 99 -21.96 5.84 3.92
CA THR A 99 -22.80 6.80 4.63
C THR A 99 -22.41 8.24 4.27
N PRO A 100 -23.36 9.19 4.23
CA PRO A 100 -23.05 10.61 4.02
C PRO A 100 -22.06 11.17 5.06
N TRP A 101 -22.08 10.62 6.28
CA TRP A 101 -21.17 11.01 7.36
C TRP A 101 -19.71 10.66 7.07
N GLN A 102 -19.45 9.53 6.42
CA GLN A 102 -18.10 9.16 6.01
C GLN A 102 -17.58 10.13 4.95
N GLN A 103 -18.40 10.47 3.95
CA GLN A 103 -18.03 11.44 2.91
C GLN A 103 -17.78 12.83 3.50
N LEU A 104 -18.66 13.30 4.40
CA LEU A 104 -18.49 14.56 5.09
C LEU A 104 -17.23 14.57 5.97
N GLY A 105 -16.94 13.46 6.65
CA GLY A 105 -15.73 13.29 7.46
C GLY A 105 -14.46 13.48 6.63
N TRP A 106 -14.42 12.94 5.42
CA TRP A 106 -13.30 13.16 4.49
C TRP A 106 -13.19 14.61 4.01
N ILE A 107 -14.31 15.24 3.66
CA ILE A 107 -14.32 16.67 3.26
C ILE A 107 -13.79 17.53 4.42
N LEU A 108 -14.23 17.27 5.64
CA LEU A 108 -13.76 17.96 6.85
C LEU A 108 -12.27 17.70 7.10
N ALA A 109 -11.81 16.45 6.97
CA ALA A 109 -10.41 16.09 7.16
C ALA A 109 -9.50 16.82 6.16
N VAL A 110 -9.90 16.90 4.88
CA VAL A 110 -9.19 17.66 3.85
C VAL A 110 -9.19 19.15 4.20
N ALA A 111 -10.34 19.73 4.59
CA ALA A 111 -10.41 21.14 4.97
C ALA A 111 -9.51 21.47 6.17
N VAL A 112 -9.50 20.62 7.20
CA VAL A 112 -8.64 20.77 8.38
C VAL A 112 -7.15 20.67 7.99
N PHE A 113 -6.80 19.72 7.11
CA PHE A 113 -5.43 19.58 6.60
C PHE A 113 -4.97 20.86 5.87
N LEU A 114 -5.79 21.37 4.94
CA LEU A 114 -5.48 22.58 4.18
C LEU A 114 -5.39 23.83 5.07
N ALA A 115 -6.26 23.95 6.07
CA ALA A 115 -6.20 25.02 7.08
C ALA A 115 -4.95 24.89 7.97
N GLY A 116 -4.57 23.67 8.33
CA GLY A 116 -3.34 23.37 9.08
C GLY A 116 -2.09 23.83 8.35
N LEU A 117 -2.00 23.63 7.03
CA LEU A 117 -0.89 24.14 6.21
C LEU A 117 -0.76 25.67 6.28
N VAL A 118 -1.90 26.38 6.24
CA VAL A 118 -1.95 27.84 6.38
C VAL A 118 -1.55 28.27 7.79
N MET A 119 -2.03 27.56 8.83
CA MET A 119 -1.66 27.80 10.22
C MET A 119 -0.15 27.63 10.43
N VAL A 120 0.44 26.56 9.91
CA VAL A 120 1.87 26.28 9.98
C VAL A 120 2.68 27.40 9.31
N TYR A 121 2.24 27.90 8.14
CA TYR A 121 2.86 29.07 7.51
C TYR A 121 2.86 30.29 8.46
N TYR A 122 1.74 30.61 9.10
CA TYR A 122 1.68 31.74 10.04
C TYR A 122 2.50 31.49 11.32
N MET A 123 2.55 30.26 11.83
CA MET A 123 3.35 29.90 13.00
C MET A 123 4.86 30.04 12.73
N MET A 124 5.32 29.55 11.57
CA MET A 124 6.72 29.66 11.17
C MET A 124 7.13 31.11 10.88
N THR A 125 6.18 31.97 10.50
CA THR A 125 6.47 33.38 10.17
C THR A 125 6.33 34.34 11.35
N ALA A 126 5.59 33.97 12.41
CA ALA A 126 5.45 34.76 13.64
C ALA A 126 6.73 34.81 14.49
N GLN A 127 7.60 33.80 14.37
CA GLN A 127 8.86 33.73 15.11
C GLN A 127 9.98 34.52 14.39
N LYS A 128 9.97 35.85 14.50
CA LYS A 128 11.18 36.71 14.32
C LYS A 128 12.13 36.55 15.52
N THR A 129 12.33 35.34 16.00
CA THR A 129 13.07 35.02 17.23
C THR A 129 14.42 34.45 16.83
N ALA A 130 15.51 34.99 17.39
CA ALA A 130 16.91 34.76 17.01
C ALA A 130 17.46 33.32 17.17
N LYS A 131 16.61 32.28 17.16
CA LYS A 131 16.99 30.86 17.22
C LYS A 131 16.16 30.02 16.24
N ALA A 132 16.39 30.21 14.94
CA ALA A 132 15.91 29.31 13.88
C ALA A 132 16.23 27.82 14.14
N SER A 133 17.28 27.57 14.95
CA SER A 133 17.67 26.23 15.39
C SER A 133 16.57 25.45 16.10
N VAL A 134 15.72 26.07 16.94
CA VAL A 134 14.74 25.31 17.72
C VAL A 134 13.63 24.75 16.82
N LEU A 135 13.12 25.57 15.90
CA LEU A 135 12.06 25.16 14.97
C LEU A 135 12.55 24.08 13.99
N PHE A 136 13.79 24.21 13.50
CA PHE A 136 14.41 23.19 12.68
C PHE A 136 14.63 21.87 13.43
N THR A 137 15.14 21.91 14.67
CA THR A 137 15.32 20.72 15.50
C THR A 137 13.98 20.06 15.83
N THR A 138 12.92 20.83 16.11
CA THR A 138 11.58 20.26 16.35
C THR A 138 10.99 19.60 15.12
N THR A 139 11.13 20.19 13.92
CA THR A 139 10.66 19.59 12.67
C THR A 139 11.42 18.31 12.36
N CYS A 140 12.74 18.29 12.58
CA CYS A 140 13.57 17.10 12.41
C CYS A 140 13.18 15.99 13.40
N ALA A 141 13.02 16.31 14.69
CA ALA A 141 12.58 15.35 15.70
C ALA A 141 11.19 14.78 15.40
N PHE A 142 10.27 15.63 14.95
CA PHE A 142 8.93 15.23 14.54
C PHE A 142 8.96 14.33 13.29
N GLY A 143 9.75 14.68 12.28
CA GLY A 143 9.95 13.87 11.08
C GLY A 143 10.56 12.50 11.38
N MET A 144 11.56 12.42 12.26
CA MET A 144 12.12 11.15 12.73
C MET A 144 11.09 10.32 13.51
N THR A 145 10.24 10.97 14.30
CA THR A 145 9.14 10.30 15.02
C THR A 145 8.13 9.72 14.04
N ILE A 146 7.69 10.48 13.04
CA ILE A 146 6.80 9.98 11.98
C ILE A 146 7.45 8.80 11.24
N SER A 147 8.74 8.91 10.88
CA SER A 147 9.45 7.83 10.19
C SER A 147 9.51 6.55 11.04
N SER A 148 9.69 6.68 12.36
CA SER A 148 9.63 5.53 13.27
C SER A 148 8.22 4.91 13.34
N LEU A 149 7.17 5.73 13.37
CA LEU A 149 5.78 5.25 13.32
C LEU A 149 5.48 4.57 11.98
N GLN A 150 5.98 5.11 10.87
CA GLN A 150 5.85 4.48 9.55
C GLN A 150 6.55 3.12 9.52
N ALA A 151 7.75 2.98 10.07
CA ALA A 151 8.45 1.71 10.16
C ALA A 151 7.63 0.67 10.97
N VAL A 152 7.00 1.08 12.07
CA VAL A 152 6.11 0.22 12.87
C VAL A 152 4.82 -0.12 12.11
N GLY A 153 4.23 0.85 11.40
CA GLY A 153 3.07 0.64 10.54
C GLY A 153 3.34 -0.40 9.45
N ILE A 154 4.52 -0.36 8.81
CA ILE A 154 4.93 -1.33 7.78
C ILE A 154 5.00 -2.73 8.37
N ILE A 155 5.47 -2.88 9.61
CA ILE A 155 5.44 -4.16 10.32
C ILE A 155 4.00 -4.64 10.51
N GLY A 156 3.06 -3.74 10.79
CA GLY A 156 1.61 -4.03 10.87
C GLY A 156 0.99 -4.52 9.56
N THR A 157 1.58 -4.17 8.40
CA THR A 157 1.16 -4.72 7.09
C THR A 157 1.67 -6.15 6.86
N MET A 158 2.60 -6.64 7.66
CA MET A 158 3.02 -8.04 7.60
C MET A 158 1.91 -8.94 8.15
N THR A 159 1.77 -10.13 7.58
CA THR A 159 0.67 -11.09 7.83
C THR A 159 0.66 -11.73 9.23
N VAL A 160 1.22 -11.08 10.25
CA VAL A 160 1.22 -11.53 11.63
C VAL A 160 -0.14 -11.18 12.24
N ARG A 161 -0.83 -12.17 12.81
CA ARG A 161 -2.09 -11.96 13.51
C ARG A 161 -1.81 -11.15 14.77
N VAL A 162 -2.20 -9.88 14.75
CA VAL A 162 -2.03 -8.97 15.88
C VAL A 162 -3.17 -9.21 16.90
N PRO A 163 -2.89 -9.25 18.21
CA PRO A 163 -3.93 -9.33 19.23
C PRO A 163 -4.93 -8.17 19.13
N GLU A 164 -6.18 -8.40 19.54
CA GLU A 164 -7.30 -7.49 19.29
C GLU A 164 -7.10 -6.09 19.86
N GLY A 165 -6.47 -5.98 21.05
CA GLY A 165 -6.20 -4.68 21.69
C GLY A 165 -5.18 -3.79 20.98
N LEU A 166 -4.46 -4.30 19.97
CA LEU A 166 -3.52 -3.50 19.18
C LEU A 166 -4.06 -3.13 17.79
N LYS A 167 -5.22 -3.68 17.37
CA LYS A 167 -5.78 -3.45 16.03
C LYS A 167 -6.02 -1.96 15.76
N ASP A 168 -6.57 -1.25 16.74
CA ASP A 168 -6.86 0.19 16.64
C ASP A 168 -5.59 1.03 16.54
N ILE A 169 -4.55 0.62 17.28
CA ILE A 169 -3.24 1.28 17.24
C ILE A 169 -2.65 1.13 15.82
N TYR A 170 -2.61 -0.09 15.26
CA TYR A 170 -2.10 -0.29 13.91
C TYR A 170 -2.95 0.42 12.83
N ALA A 171 -4.28 0.43 12.97
CA ALA A 171 -5.16 1.18 12.08
C ALA A 171 -4.85 2.69 12.10
N PHE A 172 -4.56 3.24 13.29
CA PHE A 172 -4.10 4.61 13.43
C PHE A 172 -2.70 4.83 12.83
N LEU A 173 -1.75 3.90 13.04
CA LEU A 173 -0.41 4.00 12.44
C LEU A 173 -0.43 3.95 10.91
N GLN A 174 -1.40 3.26 10.30
CA GLN A 174 -1.58 3.21 8.84
C GLN A 174 -1.94 4.58 8.23
N VAL A 175 -2.54 5.50 9.01
CA VAL A 175 -2.76 6.88 8.56
C VAL A 175 -1.43 7.57 8.22
N PHE A 176 -0.38 7.34 9.00
CA PHE A 176 0.94 7.91 8.73
C PHE A 176 1.63 7.26 7.53
N LEU A 177 1.18 6.08 7.10
CA LEU A 177 1.59 5.44 5.85
C LEU A 177 0.77 5.90 4.64
N LEU A 178 -0.21 6.78 4.83
CA LEU A 178 -1.19 7.19 3.81
C LEU A 178 -1.95 5.99 3.23
N ASP A 179 -2.12 4.93 4.04
CA ASP A 179 -2.88 3.74 3.70
C ASP A 179 -4.30 3.87 4.29
N PHE A 180 -5.18 4.48 3.50
CA PHE A 180 -6.53 4.88 3.95
C PHE A 180 -7.60 3.80 3.75
N ASP A 181 -7.21 2.57 3.40
CA ASP A 181 -8.14 1.49 3.10
C ASP A 181 -9.04 1.11 4.30
N ASN A 182 -8.61 1.40 5.54
CA ASN A 182 -9.42 1.18 6.74
C ASN A 182 -10.45 2.29 7.05
N PHE A 183 -10.36 3.46 6.40
CA PHE A 183 -11.17 4.65 6.73
C PHE A 183 -12.29 4.91 5.71
N ALA A 184 -12.81 3.86 5.07
CA ALA A 184 -13.82 3.97 4.02
C ALA A 184 -13.45 4.95 2.90
N PHE A 185 -12.16 5.08 2.59
CA PHE A 185 -11.65 6.00 1.56
C PHE A 185 -12.18 5.68 0.16
N THR A 186 -12.59 4.43 -0.07
CA THR A 186 -13.30 3.99 -1.28
C THR A 186 -14.59 4.77 -1.56
N CYS A 187 -15.19 5.37 -0.53
CA CYS A 187 -16.38 6.21 -0.66
C CYS A 187 -16.13 7.57 -1.32
N VAL A 188 -14.86 8.01 -1.37
CA VAL A 188 -14.45 9.28 -1.99
C VAL A 188 -13.59 9.02 -3.24
N ALA A 189 -12.60 8.14 -3.14
CA ALA A 189 -11.68 7.85 -4.24
C ALA A 189 -12.18 6.77 -5.21
N GLY A 190 -13.31 6.11 -4.90
CA GLY A 190 -13.85 5.00 -5.67
C GLY A 190 -13.26 3.64 -5.32
N GLY A 191 -13.87 2.57 -5.82
CA GLY A 191 -13.50 1.18 -5.48
C GLY A 191 -12.19 0.71 -6.12
N SER A 192 -11.76 1.31 -7.23
CA SER A 192 -10.60 0.82 -7.98
C SER A 192 -9.28 1.08 -7.23
N ALA A 193 -8.46 0.04 -7.07
CA ALA A 193 -7.15 0.16 -6.42
C ALA A 193 -6.21 1.21 -7.05
N PRO A 194 -6.14 1.37 -8.40
CA PRO A 194 -5.29 2.40 -9.01
C PRO A 194 -5.71 3.82 -8.67
N ALA A 195 -7.01 4.11 -8.58
CA ALA A 195 -7.49 5.45 -8.26
C ALA A 195 -7.11 5.86 -6.83
N ARG A 196 -7.29 4.95 -5.86
CA ARG A 196 -6.89 5.18 -4.46
C ARG A 196 -5.41 5.51 -4.34
N TYR A 197 -4.59 4.76 -5.07
CA TYR A 197 -3.17 5.01 -5.16
C TYR A 197 -2.86 6.40 -5.73
N ILE A 198 -3.42 6.76 -6.88
CA ILE A 198 -3.20 8.07 -7.51
C ILE A 198 -3.58 9.21 -6.55
N VAL A 199 -4.70 9.10 -5.83
CA VAL A 199 -5.09 10.15 -4.88
C VAL A 199 -4.08 10.28 -3.73
N SER A 200 -3.60 9.17 -3.15
CA SER A 200 -2.60 9.19 -2.07
C SER A 200 -1.29 9.89 -2.47
N VAL A 201 -0.92 9.74 -3.74
CA VAL A 201 0.30 10.25 -4.37
C VAL A 201 0.21 11.75 -4.60
N LEU A 202 -0.97 12.20 -5.03
CA LEU A 202 -1.23 13.60 -5.34
C LEU A 202 -1.43 14.47 -4.09
N VAL A 203 -1.50 13.90 -2.88
CA VAL A 203 -1.63 14.67 -1.64
C VAL A 203 -0.49 15.69 -1.49
N PHE A 204 0.76 15.28 -1.72
CA PHE A 204 1.92 16.17 -1.57
C PHE A 204 1.99 17.27 -2.65
N PRO A 205 1.91 16.95 -3.96
CA PRO A 205 1.80 17.98 -5.00
C PRO A 205 0.59 18.90 -4.78
N GLY A 206 -0.55 18.33 -4.38
CA GLY A 206 -1.76 19.08 -4.07
C GLY A 206 -1.57 20.08 -2.94
N ALA A 207 -0.84 19.71 -1.88
CA ALA A 207 -0.48 20.59 -0.78
C ALA A 207 0.42 21.76 -1.24
N VAL A 208 1.40 21.49 -2.11
CA VAL A 208 2.26 22.54 -2.69
C VAL A 208 1.44 23.49 -3.56
N CYS A 209 0.61 22.95 -4.46
CA CYS A 209 -0.30 23.73 -5.29
C CYS A 209 -1.24 24.60 -4.44
N TRP A 210 -1.79 24.06 -3.35
CA TRP A 210 -2.61 24.81 -2.41
C TRP A 210 -1.86 25.99 -1.80
N LEU A 211 -0.64 25.80 -1.31
CA LEU A 211 0.19 26.89 -0.76
C LEU A 211 0.49 27.96 -1.81
N VAL A 212 0.75 27.56 -3.05
CA VAL A 212 0.93 28.47 -4.19
C VAL A 212 -0.37 29.24 -4.47
N SER A 213 -1.52 28.57 -4.48
CA SER A 213 -2.83 29.22 -4.63
C SER A 213 -3.09 30.22 -3.50
N CYS A 214 -2.80 29.87 -2.24
CA CYS A 214 -2.87 30.78 -1.10
C CYS A 214 -1.96 32.01 -1.28
N HIS A 215 -0.75 31.82 -1.81
CA HIS A 215 0.15 32.94 -2.12
C HIS A 215 -0.48 33.90 -3.13
N TYR A 216 -1.06 33.39 -4.23
CA TYR A 216 -1.70 34.24 -5.24
C TYR A 216 -2.99 34.90 -4.72
N THR A 217 -3.86 34.17 -4.02
CA THR A 217 -5.11 34.72 -3.46
C THR A 217 -4.83 35.77 -2.37
N SER A 218 -3.73 35.63 -1.62
CA SER A 218 -3.31 36.64 -0.63
C SER A 218 -3.01 38.01 -1.25
N LYS A 219 -2.75 38.10 -2.56
CA LYS A 219 -2.54 39.39 -3.24
C LYS A 219 -3.81 40.22 -3.36
N LEU A 220 -4.98 39.57 -3.35
CA LEU A 220 -6.31 40.19 -3.37
C LEU A 220 -6.76 40.63 -1.97
N LEU A 221 -6.13 40.12 -0.91
CA LEU A 221 -6.45 40.44 0.48
C LEU A 221 -5.78 41.74 0.95
N PRO A 222 -6.31 42.38 2.02
CA PRO A 222 -5.74 43.60 2.58
C PRO A 222 -4.28 43.42 3.00
N LYS A 223 -3.50 44.51 2.97
CA LYS A 223 -2.04 44.51 3.17
C LYS A 223 -1.53 43.74 4.39
N ARG A 224 -2.34 43.55 5.42
CA ARG A 224 -2.00 42.79 6.65
C ARG A 224 -1.94 41.27 6.47
N LEU A 225 -2.67 40.71 5.49
CA LEU A 225 -2.74 39.26 5.22
C LEU A 225 -1.93 38.85 3.98
N ARG A 226 -1.15 39.77 3.39
CA ARG A 226 -0.34 39.48 2.22
C ARG A 226 0.82 38.55 2.57
N TRP A 227 0.96 37.47 1.82
CA TRP A 227 2.09 36.56 1.97
C TRP A 227 3.35 37.17 1.38
N GLU A 228 4.46 37.14 2.11
CA GLU A 228 5.75 37.59 1.60
C GLU A 228 6.41 36.47 0.79
N GLY A 229 6.83 36.79 -0.45
CA GLY A 229 7.41 35.80 -1.36
C GLY A 229 8.69 35.15 -0.82
N SER A 230 9.49 35.85 -0.02
CA SER A 230 10.70 35.29 0.63
C SER A 230 10.35 34.21 1.65
N LYS A 231 9.30 34.40 2.45
CA LYS A 231 8.82 33.43 3.45
C LYS A 231 8.16 32.23 2.79
N THR A 232 7.35 32.47 1.76
CA THR A 232 6.75 31.40 0.96
C THR A 232 7.82 30.54 0.28
N LYS A 233 8.86 31.17 -0.28
CA LYS A 233 10.03 30.44 -0.85
C LYS A 233 10.84 29.70 0.21
N SER A 234 10.94 30.19 1.44
CA SER A 234 11.60 29.48 2.54
C SER A 234 10.80 28.24 2.97
N THR A 235 9.49 28.36 3.11
CA THR A 235 8.61 27.23 3.44
C THR A 235 8.61 26.18 2.32
N ILE A 236 8.59 26.60 1.06
CA ILE A 236 8.76 25.70 -0.10
C ILE A 236 10.20 25.15 -0.18
N GLY A 237 11.20 25.94 0.22
CA GLY A 237 12.62 25.59 0.20
C GLY A 237 13.01 24.52 1.23
N ASP A 238 12.41 24.54 2.42
CA ASP A 238 12.57 23.44 3.39
C ASP A 238 12.00 22.13 2.83
N HIS A 239 10.95 22.18 2.01
CA HIS A 239 10.49 21.03 1.24
C HIS A 239 11.44 20.64 0.10
N ALA A 240 12.17 21.58 -0.49
CA ALA A 240 13.20 21.29 -1.48
C ALA A 240 14.42 20.58 -0.83
N VAL A 241 14.82 20.98 0.38
CA VAL A 241 15.86 20.27 1.15
C VAL A 241 15.38 18.86 1.53
N MET A 242 14.12 18.71 1.93
CA MET A 242 13.49 17.40 2.15
C MET A 242 13.48 16.56 0.86
N LEU A 243 13.24 17.18 -0.31
CA LEU A 243 13.26 16.52 -1.60
C LEU A 243 14.69 16.10 -2.01
N VAL A 244 15.69 16.94 -1.77
CA VAL A 244 17.11 16.61 -1.99
C VAL A 244 17.58 15.49 -1.04
N CYS A 245 17.23 15.57 0.25
CA CYS A 245 17.51 14.50 1.20
C CYS A 245 16.77 13.21 0.84
N GLY A 246 15.53 13.31 0.36
CA GLY A 246 14.75 12.19 -0.16
C GLY A 246 15.41 11.57 -1.40
N LEU A 247 15.92 12.40 -2.32
CA LEU A 247 16.66 11.96 -3.50
C LEU A 247 17.97 11.26 -3.09
N LEU A 248 18.70 11.80 -2.11
CA LEU A 248 19.93 11.20 -1.59
C LEU A 248 19.65 9.86 -0.89
N LEU A 249 18.59 9.76 -0.08
CA LEU A 249 18.15 8.51 0.53
C LEU A 249 17.69 7.49 -0.51
N LEU A 250 17.04 7.93 -1.59
CA LEU A 250 16.65 7.08 -2.70
C LEU A 250 17.89 6.56 -3.45
N LEU A 251 18.87 7.41 -3.74
CA LEU A 251 20.07 7.02 -4.46
C LEU A 251 21.04 6.18 -3.62
N VAL A 252 21.35 6.61 -2.40
CA VAL A 252 22.34 5.93 -1.54
C VAL A 252 21.70 4.78 -0.77
N GLY A 253 20.54 5.03 -0.16
CA GLY A 253 19.83 4.04 0.65
C GLY A 253 19.17 2.99 -0.24
N VAL A 254 18.21 3.40 -1.06
CA VAL A 254 17.36 2.46 -1.81
C VAL A 254 18.13 1.81 -2.98
N MET A 255 18.71 2.60 -3.87
CA MET A 255 19.43 2.06 -5.04
C MET A 255 20.73 1.36 -4.63
N GLY A 256 21.47 1.89 -3.66
CA GLY A 256 22.67 1.25 -3.10
C GLY A 256 22.36 -0.09 -2.44
N PHE A 257 21.32 -0.17 -1.60
CA PHE A 257 20.88 -1.43 -1.00
C PHE A 257 20.40 -2.44 -2.04
N LEU A 258 19.65 -2.01 -3.06
CA LEU A 258 19.21 -2.88 -4.15
C LEU A 258 20.39 -3.42 -4.96
N ALA A 259 21.43 -2.61 -5.21
CA ALA A 259 22.65 -3.05 -5.89
C ALA A 259 23.38 -4.13 -5.06
N VAL A 260 23.52 -3.93 -3.75
CA VAL A 260 24.10 -4.93 -2.83
C VAL A 260 23.26 -6.22 -2.80
N CYS A 261 21.94 -6.10 -2.74
CA CYS A 261 21.02 -7.26 -2.76
C CYS A 261 21.11 -8.04 -4.08
N THR A 262 21.20 -7.33 -5.21
CA THR A 262 21.37 -7.94 -6.55
C THR A 262 22.70 -8.66 -6.66
N TYR A 263 23.78 -8.03 -6.19
CA TYR A 263 25.10 -8.65 -6.11
C TYR A 263 25.10 -9.91 -5.23
N ALA A 264 24.48 -9.84 -4.05
CA ALA A 264 24.36 -10.96 -3.13
C ALA A 264 23.64 -12.14 -3.78
N VAL A 265 22.53 -11.91 -4.51
CA VAL A 265 21.80 -12.96 -5.24
C VAL A 265 22.67 -13.67 -6.28
N ILE A 266 23.58 -12.96 -6.95
CA ILE A 266 24.48 -13.53 -7.94
C ILE A 266 25.58 -14.37 -7.27
N VAL A 267 26.11 -13.92 -6.13
CA VAL A 267 27.30 -14.50 -5.47
C VAL A 267 26.95 -15.61 -4.46
N VAL A 268 25.76 -15.58 -3.85
CA VAL A 268 25.31 -16.57 -2.85
C VAL A 268 25.54 -18.04 -3.26
N PRO A 269 25.30 -18.48 -4.52
CA PRO A 269 25.55 -19.87 -4.91
C PRO A 269 27.03 -20.25 -4.97
N ARG A 270 27.95 -19.28 -5.12
CA ARG A 270 29.39 -19.53 -5.00
C ARG A 270 29.78 -19.69 -3.52
N TRP A 271 29.25 -18.85 -2.63
CA TRP A 271 29.49 -18.97 -1.19
C TRP A 271 28.96 -20.29 -0.61
N SER A 272 27.79 -20.73 -1.07
CA SER A 272 27.21 -22.03 -0.67
C SER A 272 28.11 -23.20 -1.08
N ARG A 273 28.67 -23.18 -2.31
CA ARG A 273 29.59 -24.22 -2.81
C ARG A 273 30.93 -24.25 -2.08
N ASN A 274 31.41 -23.10 -1.62
CA ASN A 274 32.70 -22.98 -0.93
C ASN A 274 32.60 -23.18 0.60
N GLY A 275 31.43 -23.56 1.15
CA GLY A 275 31.25 -23.77 2.59
C GLY A 275 31.25 -22.49 3.45
N LEU A 276 31.06 -21.31 2.84
CA LEU A 276 31.07 -20.02 3.54
C LEU A 276 29.70 -19.71 4.19
N HIS A 277 29.33 -20.51 5.19
CA HIS A 277 28.00 -20.46 5.82
C HIS A 277 27.68 -19.13 6.54
N ALA A 278 28.70 -18.42 7.05
CA ALA A 278 28.52 -17.13 7.72
C ALA A 278 27.93 -16.07 6.77
N ASN A 279 28.42 -16.01 5.53
CA ASN A 279 27.98 -15.03 4.53
C ASN A 279 26.57 -15.35 4.02
N VAL A 280 26.24 -16.64 3.86
CA VAL A 280 24.90 -17.07 3.45
C VAL A 280 23.84 -16.73 4.52
N LYS A 281 24.23 -16.80 5.81
CA LYS A 281 23.33 -16.49 6.93
C LYS A 281 22.94 -15.01 6.98
N ALA A 282 23.85 -14.10 6.60
CA ALA A 282 23.58 -12.66 6.56
C ALA A 282 22.47 -12.27 5.56
N PHE A 283 22.36 -13.00 4.44
CA PHE A 283 21.35 -12.76 3.41
C PHE A 283 20.12 -13.67 3.53
N ARG A 284 19.90 -14.28 4.71
CA ARG A 284 18.75 -15.17 4.94
C ARG A 284 17.43 -14.46 4.70
N PHE A 285 17.29 -13.17 5.01
CA PHE A 285 16.05 -12.43 4.79
C PHE A 285 15.61 -12.37 3.31
N LEU A 286 16.58 -12.30 2.39
CA LEU A 286 16.38 -12.31 0.94
C LEU A 286 15.95 -13.70 0.42
N LEU A 287 16.39 -14.76 1.10
CA LEU A 287 16.27 -16.15 0.66
C LEU A 287 15.18 -16.93 1.41
N PHE A 288 14.74 -16.46 2.58
CA PHE A 288 13.88 -17.22 3.51
C PHE A 288 12.51 -17.59 2.93
N ARG A 289 12.02 -16.82 1.95
CA ARG A 289 10.68 -16.98 1.36
C ARG A 289 10.68 -17.66 -0.01
N PHE A 290 11.84 -17.95 -0.60
CA PHE A 290 11.96 -18.44 -1.97
C PHE A 290 12.85 -19.70 -2.08
N ARG A 291 12.49 -20.61 -2.99
CA ARG A 291 13.35 -21.74 -3.37
C ARG A 291 14.67 -21.22 -3.97
N LEU A 292 15.78 -21.90 -3.67
CA LEU A 292 17.14 -21.57 -4.16
C LEU A 292 17.24 -21.48 -5.70
N ASP A 293 16.34 -22.16 -6.43
CA ASP A 293 16.27 -22.12 -7.90
C ASP A 293 15.72 -20.80 -8.46
N SER A 294 15.10 -19.95 -7.64
CA SER A 294 14.50 -18.67 -8.05
C SER A 294 15.07 -17.47 -7.29
N ARG A 295 16.40 -17.45 -7.18
CA ARG A 295 17.19 -16.45 -6.44
C ARG A 295 16.92 -14.98 -6.79
N TRP A 296 16.43 -14.69 -7.99
CA TRP A 296 16.12 -13.33 -8.48
C TRP A 296 14.82 -12.74 -7.91
N PHE A 297 13.90 -13.58 -7.43
CA PHE A 297 12.59 -13.10 -6.95
C PHE A 297 12.69 -12.23 -5.69
N GLY A 298 13.68 -12.48 -4.83
CA GLY A 298 13.92 -11.63 -3.65
C GLY A 298 14.27 -10.20 -4.03
N VAL A 299 15.08 -10.01 -5.08
CA VAL A 299 15.46 -8.70 -5.59
C VAL A 299 14.27 -8.02 -6.25
N LEU A 300 13.46 -8.74 -7.04
CA LEU A 300 12.23 -8.18 -7.62
C LEU A 300 11.21 -7.78 -6.55
N LEU A 301 11.13 -8.51 -5.44
CA LEU A 301 10.25 -8.16 -4.32
C LEU A 301 10.72 -6.90 -3.58
N LEU A 302 12.04 -6.74 -3.40
CA LEU A 302 12.61 -5.53 -2.82
C LEU A 302 12.51 -4.33 -3.77
N LEU A 303 12.70 -4.56 -5.08
CA LEU A 303 12.59 -3.55 -6.12
C LEU A 303 11.14 -3.07 -6.30
N ARG A 304 10.16 -3.88 -5.90
CA ARG A 304 8.73 -3.52 -5.97
C ARG A 304 8.39 -2.28 -5.16
N GLY A 305 8.90 -2.13 -3.95
CA GLY A 305 8.60 -0.94 -3.12
C GLY A 305 9.04 0.36 -3.83
N PRO A 306 10.32 0.45 -4.22
CA PRO A 306 10.86 1.57 -4.99
C PRO A 306 10.15 1.77 -6.33
N LEU A 307 9.94 0.71 -7.13
CA LEU A 307 9.26 0.79 -8.43
C LEU A 307 7.79 1.20 -8.32
N MET A 308 7.14 0.97 -7.18
CA MET A 308 5.80 1.51 -6.94
C MET A 308 5.94 3.01 -6.60
N SER A 309 6.87 3.37 -5.73
CA SER A 309 7.11 4.79 -5.36
C SER A 309 7.71 5.67 -6.48
N LEU A 310 8.32 5.09 -7.52
CA LEU A 310 9.07 5.85 -8.53
C LEU A 310 8.17 6.54 -9.58
N PRO A 311 7.13 5.88 -10.15
CA PRO A 311 6.17 6.53 -11.05
C PRO A 311 5.41 7.69 -10.39
N ILE A 312 5.11 7.56 -9.10
CA ILE A 312 4.53 8.62 -8.27
C ILE A 312 5.39 9.87 -8.31
N ALA A 313 6.70 9.69 -8.11
CA ALA A 313 7.65 10.78 -8.00
C ALA A 313 8.08 11.35 -9.36
N LEU A 314 8.06 10.54 -10.43
CA LEU A 314 8.48 10.97 -11.77
C LEU A 314 7.34 11.58 -12.60
N ALA A 315 6.08 11.21 -12.34
CA ALA A 315 4.93 11.76 -13.06
C ALA A 315 4.66 13.24 -12.74
N THR A 316 5.29 13.81 -11.70
CA THR A 316 5.09 15.19 -11.27
C THR A 316 5.91 16.24 -12.03
N ASP A 317 6.78 15.85 -12.99
CA ASP A 317 7.80 16.73 -13.60
C ASP A 317 7.65 16.98 -15.13
N TYR A 318 6.44 16.98 -15.70
CA TYR A 318 6.20 17.44 -17.07
C TYR A 318 5.69 18.91 -17.12
N PRO A 319 6.50 19.91 -17.54
CA PRO A 319 6.02 21.28 -17.85
C PRO A 319 5.97 21.56 -19.37
N PRO A 320 5.24 22.58 -19.87
CA PRO A 320 4.10 23.30 -19.29
C PRO A 320 2.92 23.46 -20.28
N VAL A 321 1.68 23.30 -19.80
CA VAL A 321 0.55 24.08 -20.34
C VAL A 321 0.18 25.08 -19.24
N GLN A 322 1.03 26.10 -19.10
CA GLN A 322 0.73 27.36 -18.43
C GLN A 322 1.07 28.49 -19.39
#